data_AF-A0A954JK61-F1
#
_entry.id   AF-A0A954JK61-F1
#
_cell.length_a   1.000
_cell.length_b   1.000
_cell.length_c   1.000
_cell.angle_alpha   90.00
_cell.angle_beta   90.00
_cell.angle_gamma   90.00
#
_symmetry.space_group_name_H-M   'P 1'
#
loop_
_entity.id
_entity.type
_entity.pdbx_description
1 polymer ?
#
loop_
_entity_poly.entity_id
_entity_poly.type
_entity_poly.pdbx_seq_one_letter_code
_entity_poly.pdbx_strand_id
1 'polypeptide(L)'
;DQPQTALAWQSIGLVCCRRYEHDRSISAFQEALKIKPDLILSHNYLSICYNRLGKHQECLGQYEATLRIQPDNPHARFNRALLWLTEGKFHEGWIDYEWRFKTGQTPRPVIPRPQWDGSPIAGKRLMIHTEQGMGDVLQFIRFLPRIKEMGADIVFACQKPLQKLLTRCEGIDDWFPIDEPAPINFDFYTPLLSVPGLLGIDESTCIAEVPYVFPEPQRVEDWKSRVEAIPGFKIGVCWQGSPTYASDRTRSYPLKELAPLANVPGVSLISLQVREGTEQIAAFQELHQLHLLDGLDSSGGAFMDTAAVMQHLDLVISADTAVTHLAGAMGRPAWLALSSCGDWRWMLDREDSPWYPSLRIFRQPQLDDWAGVFQRMANVLRDRVLEDGRSKVDPNKLLPSRTHRTAAPPVLVEVAPGELIDKITILEIKSERIDDPSKLANVRHELQVLREQEDNLLRKSAQLSELKSSLRQINEDLWEIEDNIRDCEREQDFGDKFIQLARSVYRTNDRRAAVKREINLLLGSALVEEKSYHEYAPPV
;
A
#
# COMPACT_ATOMS: atom_id res chain seq x y z
N ASP A 1 -4.77 43.16 -11.95
CA ASP A 1 -3.81 43.82 -11.05
C ASP A 1 -2.79 42.82 -10.52
N GLN A 2 -1.51 43.15 -10.64
CA GLN A 2 -0.37 42.24 -10.51
C GLN A 2 -0.15 41.78 -9.05
N PRO A 3 0.03 40.48 -8.78
CA PRO A 3 0.39 39.98 -7.44
C PRO A 3 1.88 40.24 -7.17
N GLN A 4 2.28 41.50 -6.95
CA GLN A 4 3.68 41.84 -6.68
C GLN A 4 4.08 41.69 -5.19
N THR A 5 3.24 41.12 -4.33
CA THR A 5 3.59 40.88 -2.93
C THR A 5 3.65 39.40 -2.63
N ALA A 6 4.62 39.00 -1.81
CA ALA A 6 4.75 37.61 -1.37
C ALA A 6 3.47 37.10 -0.67
N LEU A 7 2.75 37.98 0.04
CA LEU A 7 1.49 37.65 0.71
C LEU A 7 0.33 37.41 -0.27
N ALA A 8 0.30 38.08 -1.42
CA ALA A 8 -0.70 37.81 -2.46
C ALA A 8 -0.50 36.40 -3.04
N TRP A 9 0.75 36.04 -3.37
CA TRP A 9 1.08 34.68 -3.81
C TRP A 9 0.79 33.63 -2.76
N GLN A 10 1.11 33.88 -1.48
CA GLN A 10 0.75 32.99 -0.38
C GLN A 10 -0.77 32.79 -0.29
N SER A 11 -1.55 33.86 -0.44
CA SER A 11 -3.03 33.79 -0.42
C SER A 11 -3.58 32.97 -1.58
N ILE A 12 -3.02 33.11 -2.78
CA ILE A 12 -3.34 32.27 -3.95
C ILE A 12 -3.03 30.80 -3.63
N GLY A 13 -1.82 30.53 -3.09
CA GLY A 13 -1.40 29.19 -2.69
C GLY A 13 -2.38 28.54 -1.72
N LEU A 14 -2.83 29.29 -0.70
CA LEU A 14 -3.82 28.83 0.28
C LEU A 14 -5.18 28.49 -0.36
N VAL A 15 -5.66 29.33 -1.28
CA VAL A 15 -6.93 29.10 -1.99
C VAL A 15 -6.82 27.86 -2.87
N CYS A 16 -5.73 27.71 -3.63
CA CYS A 16 -5.48 26.50 -4.44
C CYS A 16 -5.37 25.25 -3.56
N CYS A 17 -4.71 25.34 -2.40
CA CYS A 17 -4.64 24.27 -1.40
C CYS A 17 -6.03 23.80 -0.96
N ARG A 18 -6.92 24.74 -0.62
CA ARG A 18 -8.32 24.43 -0.22
C ARG A 18 -9.13 23.82 -1.36
N ARG A 19 -8.77 24.11 -2.61
CA ARG A 19 -9.38 23.55 -3.82
C ARG A 19 -8.73 22.25 -4.30
N TYR A 20 -7.74 21.72 -3.58
CA TYR A 20 -6.98 20.53 -3.97
C TYR A 20 -6.22 20.68 -5.30
N GLU A 21 -5.93 21.92 -5.72
CA GLU A 21 -5.14 22.24 -6.91
C GLU A 21 -3.65 22.25 -6.53
N HIS A 22 -3.09 21.06 -6.24
CA HIS A 22 -1.77 20.92 -5.61
C HIS A 22 -0.62 21.55 -6.42
N ASP A 23 -0.55 21.33 -7.74
CA ASP A 23 0.52 21.91 -8.57
C ASP A 23 0.45 23.45 -8.66
N ARG A 24 -0.76 24.00 -8.75
CA ARG A 24 -0.96 25.46 -8.72
C ARG A 24 -0.62 26.05 -7.36
N SER A 25 -0.98 25.33 -6.30
CA SER A 25 -0.64 25.71 -4.93
C SER A 25 0.88 25.75 -4.72
N ILE A 26 1.60 24.72 -5.19
CA ILE A 26 3.07 24.66 -5.16
C ILE A 26 3.67 25.84 -5.90
N SER A 27 3.24 26.08 -7.14
CA SER A 27 3.75 27.19 -7.96
C SER A 27 3.57 28.53 -7.25
N ALA A 28 2.38 28.78 -6.68
CA ALA A 28 2.09 30.03 -5.97
C ALA A 28 2.96 30.21 -4.71
N PHE A 29 3.15 29.17 -3.89
CA PHE A 29 4.02 29.29 -2.73
C PHE A 29 5.50 29.44 -3.08
N GLN A 30 5.96 28.81 -4.17
CA GLN A 30 7.31 29.02 -4.67
C GLN A 30 7.53 30.48 -5.11
N GLU A 31 6.58 31.10 -5.81
CA GLU A 31 6.64 32.52 -6.13
C GLU A 31 6.65 33.41 -4.88
N ALA A 32 5.84 33.07 -3.87
CA ALA A 32 5.88 33.77 -2.59
C ALA A 32 7.27 33.71 -1.93
N LEU A 33 7.92 32.55 -1.96
CA LEU A 33 9.23 32.32 -1.36
C LEU A 33 10.39 32.92 -2.15
N LYS A 34 10.26 33.06 -3.49
CA LYS A 34 11.21 33.82 -4.31
C LYS A 34 11.28 35.29 -3.88
N ILE A 35 10.13 35.87 -3.51
CA ILE A 35 10.04 37.27 -3.06
C ILE A 35 10.43 37.40 -1.59
N LYS A 36 9.94 36.50 -0.73
CA LYS A 36 10.19 36.51 0.70
C LYS A 36 10.50 35.09 1.22
N PRO A 37 11.79 34.71 1.35
CA PRO A 37 12.19 33.34 1.69
C PRO A 37 11.84 32.87 3.11
N ASP A 38 11.58 33.78 4.05
CA ASP A 38 11.33 33.46 5.47
C ASP A 38 9.84 33.24 5.81
N LEU A 39 8.99 33.00 4.79
CA LEU A 39 7.57 32.73 4.99
C LEU A 39 7.31 31.29 5.45
N ILE A 40 7.36 31.08 6.76
CA ILE A 40 7.08 29.77 7.41
C ILE A 40 5.76 29.16 6.94
N LEU A 41 4.69 29.97 6.81
CA LEU A 41 3.40 29.46 6.34
C LEU A 41 3.49 28.88 4.92
N SER A 42 4.24 29.52 4.01
CA SER A 42 4.43 29.03 2.64
C SER A 42 5.21 27.72 2.62
N HIS A 43 6.29 27.61 3.41
CA HIS A 43 7.02 26.34 3.55
C HIS A 43 6.12 25.22 4.10
N ASN A 44 5.31 25.52 5.12
CA ASN A 44 4.39 24.53 5.70
C ASN A 44 3.38 24.02 4.66
N TYR A 45 2.75 24.90 3.88
CA TYR A 45 1.80 24.45 2.87
C TYR A 45 2.45 23.78 1.65
N LEU A 46 3.68 24.17 1.28
CA LEU A 46 4.45 23.41 0.30
C LEU A 46 4.72 21.98 0.77
N SER A 47 5.12 21.80 2.04
CA SER A 47 5.34 20.46 2.60
C SER A 47 4.08 19.59 2.53
N ILE A 48 2.89 20.16 2.83
CA ILE A 48 1.61 19.46 2.74
C ILE A 48 1.32 19.05 1.29
N CYS A 49 1.57 19.94 0.32
CA CYS A 49 1.36 19.63 -1.09
C CYS A 49 2.34 18.57 -1.60
N TYR A 50 3.63 18.68 -1.27
CA TYR A 50 4.63 17.70 -1.65
C TYR A 50 4.35 16.33 -1.03
N ASN A 51 3.98 16.26 0.25
CA ASN A 51 3.59 15.02 0.91
C ASN A 51 2.39 14.35 0.22
N ARG A 52 1.35 15.12 -0.16
CA ARG A 52 0.19 14.59 -0.90
C ARG A 52 0.52 14.07 -2.30
N LEU A 53 1.58 14.60 -2.91
CA LEU A 53 2.08 14.16 -4.22
C LEU A 53 3.16 13.07 -4.10
N GLY A 54 3.46 12.55 -2.90
CA GLY A 54 4.54 11.58 -2.67
C GLY A 54 5.95 12.11 -2.88
N LYS A 55 6.12 13.44 -2.98
CA LYS A 55 7.40 14.14 -3.19
C LYS A 55 8.13 14.33 -1.86
N HIS A 56 8.60 13.22 -1.29
CA HIS A 56 9.15 13.15 0.07
C HIS A 56 10.39 14.03 0.27
N GLN A 57 11.31 14.05 -0.68
CA GLN A 57 12.55 14.84 -0.58
C GLN A 57 12.27 16.35 -0.63
N GLU A 58 11.37 16.78 -1.51
CA GLU A 58 10.94 18.17 -1.57
C GLU A 58 10.18 18.59 -0.31
N CYS A 59 9.33 17.70 0.22
CA CYS A 59 8.63 17.89 1.49
C CYS A 59 9.62 18.13 2.64
N LEU A 60 10.62 17.26 2.75
CA LEU A 60 11.70 17.39 3.71
C LEU A 60 12.42 18.73 3.59
N GLY A 61 12.83 19.11 2.38
CA GLY A 61 13.54 20.37 2.16
C GLY A 61 12.75 21.58 2.68
N GLN A 62 11.41 21.53 2.67
CA GLN A 62 10.58 22.57 3.27
C GLN A 62 10.59 22.55 4.81
N TYR A 63 10.55 21.37 5.44
CA TYR A 63 10.67 21.29 6.90
C TYR A 63 12.04 21.81 7.37
N GLU A 64 13.11 21.45 6.68
CA GLU A 64 14.46 21.96 6.98
C GLU A 64 14.58 23.47 6.75
N ALA A 65 13.94 24.01 5.71
CA ALA A 65 13.84 25.46 5.52
C ALA A 65 13.12 26.15 6.69
N THR A 66 11.96 25.63 7.11
CA THR A 66 11.24 26.15 8.28
C THR A 66 12.11 26.09 9.54
N LEU A 67 12.84 25.00 9.76
CA LEU A 67 13.68 24.82 10.96
C LEU A 67 14.96 25.65 10.95
N ARG A 68 15.47 26.06 9.77
CA ARG A 68 16.53 27.07 9.68
C ARG A 68 16.05 28.45 10.14
N ILE A 69 14.78 28.78 9.88
CA ILE A 69 14.17 30.06 10.28
C ILE A 69 13.75 30.02 11.76
N GLN A 70 13.11 28.92 12.17
CA GLN A 70 12.60 28.71 13.52
C GLN A 70 12.95 27.29 13.99
N PRO A 71 14.11 27.09 14.64
CA PRO A 71 14.59 25.77 15.07
C PRO A 71 13.63 25.02 16.01
N ASP A 72 12.81 25.75 16.76
CA ASP A 72 11.83 25.19 17.71
C ASP A 72 10.40 25.20 17.15
N ASN A 73 10.22 25.24 15.81
CA ASN A 73 8.89 25.18 15.21
C ASN A 73 8.26 23.79 15.46
N PRO A 74 7.17 23.68 16.25
CA PRO A 74 6.63 22.38 16.64
C PRO A 74 6.06 21.57 15.48
N HIS A 75 5.37 22.23 14.54
CA HIS A 75 4.76 21.56 13.40
C HIS A 75 5.80 21.01 12.43
N ALA A 76 6.86 21.77 12.15
CA ALA A 76 7.92 21.32 11.25
C ALA A 76 8.70 20.13 11.83
N ARG A 77 9.00 20.14 13.14
CA ARG A 77 9.64 18.99 13.80
C ARG A 77 8.74 17.76 13.82
N PHE A 78 7.49 17.92 14.27
CA PHE A 78 6.58 16.79 14.33
C PHE A 78 6.31 16.18 12.95
N ASN A 79 6.05 17.00 11.93
CA ASN A 79 5.83 16.47 10.58
C ASN A 79 7.10 15.87 9.97
N ARG A 80 8.28 16.42 10.25
CA ARG A 80 9.55 15.81 9.87
C ARG A 80 9.75 14.45 10.54
N ALA A 81 9.38 14.29 11.81
CA ALA A 81 9.38 12.99 12.47
C ALA A 81 8.50 11.96 11.75
N LEU A 82 7.29 12.33 11.35
CA LEU A 82 6.42 11.43 10.58
C LEU A 82 7.09 10.99 9.27
N LEU A 83 7.74 11.92 8.56
CA LEU A 83 8.49 11.60 7.35
C LEU A 83 9.69 10.70 7.64
N TRP A 84 10.39 10.93 8.75
CA TRP A 84 11.57 10.13 9.14
C TRP A 84 11.17 8.69 9.40
N LEU A 85 10.10 8.50 10.17
CA LEU A 85 9.55 7.19 10.45
C LEU A 85 9.04 6.51 9.18
N THR A 86 8.43 7.27 8.26
CA THR A 86 8.00 6.76 6.94
C THR A 86 9.17 6.24 6.10
N GLU A 87 10.32 6.91 6.16
CA GLU A 87 11.57 6.51 5.48
C GLU A 87 12.40 5.47 6.26
N GLY A 88 11.93 4.99 7.42
CA GLY A 88 12.66 4.04 8.25
C GLY A 88 13.80 4.66 9.09
N LYS A 89 13.89 6.00 9.16
CA LYS A 89 14.82 6.74 10.05
C LYS A 89 14.25 6.85 11.46
N PHE A 90 14.15 5.71 12.13
CA PHE A 90 13.46 5.57 13.40
C PHE A 90 14.05 6.43 14.52
N HIS A 91 15.37 6.44 14.67
CA HIS A 91 16.03 7.15 15.77
C HIS A 91 15.73 8.65 15.73
N GLU A 92 15.97 9.30 14.60
CA GLU A 92 15.69 10.71 14.40
C GLU A 92 14.18 10.99 14.45
N GLY A 93 13.39 10.06 13.91
CA GLY A 93 11.93 10.12 13.95
C GLY A 93 11.40 10.22 15.36
N TRP A 94 11.81 9.34 16.26
CA TRP A 94 11.34 9.34 17.65
C TRP A 94 11.73 10.59 18.43
N ILE A 95 12.93 11.14 18.21
CA ILE A 95 13.38 12.38 18.84
C ILE A 95 12.46 13.54 18.49
N ASP A 96 12.16 13.72 17.19
CA ASP A 96 11.30 14.81 16.75
C ASP A 96 9.80 14.51 17.02
N TYR A 97 9.40 13.24 17.18
CA TYR A 97 8.01 12.84 17.42
C TYR A 97 7.45 13.39 18.75
N GLU A 98 8.31 13.62 19.74
CA GLU A 98 7.96 14.24 21.02
C GLU A 98 7.46 15.70 20.86
N TRP A 99 7.75 16.35 19.73
CA TRP A 99 7.25 17.68 19.44
C TRP A 99 5.74 17.73 19.16
N ARG A 100 5.07 16.58 19.02
CA ARG A 100 3.60 16.49 18.93
C ARG A 100 2.89 17.25 20.04
N PHE A 101 3.43 17.20 21.26
CA PHE A 101 2.89 17.89 22.43
C PHE A 101 3.01 19.42 22.38
N LYS A 102 3.87 19.96 21.51
CA LYS A 102 4.07 21.40 21.32
C LYS A 102 3.27 21.96 20.14
N THR A 103 2.62 21.11 19.34
CA THR A 103 1.81 21.53 18.17
C THR A 103 0.44 22.10 18.54
N GLY A 104 -0.04 21.84 19.77
CA GLY A 104 -1.42 22.11 20.18
C GLY A 104 -2.45 21.10 19.66
N GLN A 105 -2.05 20.13 18.82
CA GLN A 105 -2.93 19.06 18.31
C GLN A 105 -3.12 17.93 19.33
N THR A 106 -2.05 17.62 20.08
CA THR A 106 -2.08 16.64 21.17
C THR A 106 -1.82 17.35 22.48
N PRO A 107 -2.82 17.47 23.37
CA PRO A 107 -2.62 18.12 24.66
C PRO A 107 -1.64 17.29 25.51
N ARG A 108 -0.65 17.96 26.11
CA ARG A 108 0.22 17.31 27.10
C ARG A 108 -0.51 17.26 28.44
N PRO A 109 -0.76 16.08 29.02
CA PRO A 109 -1.39 16.02 30.33
C PRO A 109 -0.45 16.58 31.39
N VAL A 110 -1.01 17.31 32.35
CA VAL A 110 -0.27 17.77 33.53
C VAL A 110 -0.36 16.68 34.59
N ILE A 111 0.69 15.88 34.70
CA ILE A 111 0.77 14.78 35.66
C ILE A 111 1.83 15.13 36.69
N PRO A 112 1.50 15.18 38.00
CA PRO A 112 2.42 15.62 39.07
C PRO A 112 3.40 14.51 39.47
N ARG A 113 4.04 13.86 38.50
CA ARG A 113 5.05 12.81 38.64
C ARG A 113 6.11 12.98 37.56
N PRO A 114 7.34 12.48 37.75
CA PRO A 114 8.35 12.48 36.70
C PRO A 114 7.91 11.62 35.50
N GLN A 115 8.20 12.09 34.29
CA GLN A 115 8.06 11.26 33.09
C GLN A 115 9.21 10.25 33.07
N TRP A 116 8.91 8.99 32.74
CA TRP A 116 9.92 7.97 32.51
C TRP A 116 10.69 8.29 31.23
N ASP A 117 12.01 8.24 31.33
CA ASP A 117 12.98 8.65 30.32
C ASP A 117 13.79 7.46 29.77
N GLY A 118 13.38 6.23 30.08
CA GLY A 118 14.10 5.00 29.73
C GLY A 118 15.09 4.55 30.81
N SER A 119 15.20 5.26 31.93
CA SER A 119 16.01 4.85 33.09
C SER A 119 15.54 3.52 33.70
N PRO A 120 16.41 2.78 34.44
CA PRO A 120 16.04 1.52 35.09
C PRO A 120 14.79 1.65 35.96
N ILE A 121 13.82 0.75 35.77
CA ILE A 121 12.45 0.86 36.31
C ILE A 121 12.05 -0.32 37.22
N ALA A 122 12.98 -1.21 37.55
CA ALA A 122 12.70 -2.40 38.36
C ALA A 122 12.10 -2.06 39.74
N GLY A 123 10.98 -2.70 40.06
CA GLY A 123 10.23 -2.49 41.31
C GLY A 123 9.50 -1.14 41.40
N LYS A 124 9.35 -0.42 40.28
CA LYS A 124 8.63 0.86 40.20
C LYS A 124 7.29 0.69 39.52
N ARG A 125 6.33 1.55 39.89
CA ARG A 125 5.02 1.65 39.24
C ARG A 125 5.05 2.71 38.14
N LEU A 126 4.85 2.29 36.89
CA LEU A 126 4.83 3.15 35.71
C LEU A 126 3.39 3.30 35.20
N MET A 127 2.91 4.54 35.15
CA MET A 127 1.64 4.87 34.48
C MET A 127 1.87 5.10 32.99
N ILE A 128 1.32 4.26 32.13
CA ILE A 128 1.33 4.46 30.68
C ILE A 128 -0.05 4.97 30.27
N HIS A 129 -0.13 6.17 29.68
CA HIS A 129 -1.41 6.70 29.21
C HIS A 129 -1.52 6.79 27.70
N THR A 130 -2.72 6.58 27.18
CA THR A 130 -3.06 6.79 25.78
C THR A 130 -3.29 8.27 25.48
N GLU A 131 -2.82 8.75 24.33
CA GLU A 131 -3.01 10.14 23.89
C GLU A 131 -3.53 10.29 22.45
N GLN A 132 -3.74 9.18 21.71
CA GLN A 132 -4.22 9.16 20.33
C GLN A 132 -5.42 8.22 20.14
N GLY A 133 -5.66 7.76 18.91
CA GLY A 133 -6.84 6.97 18.54
C GLY A 133 -6.75 5.51 19.02
N MET A 134 -7.88 4.81 18.98
CA MET A 134 -7.94 3.41 19.42
C MET A 134 -7.06 2.46 18.60
N GLY A 135 -6.83 2.77 17.31
CA GLY A 135 -5.89 2.03 16.46
C GLY A 135 -4.45 2.11 16.97
N ASP A 136 -4.04 3.28 17.47
CA ASP A 136 -2.72 3.48 18.07
C ASP A 136 -2.59 2.64 19.34
N VAL A 137 -3.63 2.63 20.18
CA VAL A 137 -3.63 1.79 21.39
C VAL A 137 -3.46 0.32 21.05
N LEU A 138 -4.23 -0.19 20.07
CA LEU A 138 -4.14 -1.58 19.60
C LEU A 138 -2.77 -1.92 19.04
N GLN A 139 -2.07 -0.98 18.42
CA GLN A 139 -0.73 -1.22 17.92
C GLN A 139 0.32 -1.20 19.03
N PHE A 140 0.33 -0.16 19.86
CA PHE A 140 1.45 0.13 20.76
C PHE A 140 1.38 -0.59 22.10
N ILE A 141 0.22 -1.17 22.47
CA ILE A 141 0.11 -2.01 23.68
C ILE A 141 1.08 -3.19 23.68
N ARG A 142 1.51 -3.67 22.50
CA ARG A 142 2.48 -4.76 22.35
C ARG A 142 3.84 -4.52 23.03
N PHE A 143 4.15 -3.28 23.39
CA PHE A 143 5.43 -2.96 24.05
C PHE A 143 5.38 -3.13 25.57
N LEU A 144 4.20 -3.36 26.15
CA LEU A 144 4.04 -3.47 27.59
C LEU A 144 4.80 -4.69 28.17
N PRO A 145 4.78 -5.88 27.53
CA PRO A 145 5.57 -7.03 27.99
C PRO A 145 7.08 -6.73 28.10
N ARG A 146 7.66 -6.00 27.13
CA ARG A 146 9.07 -5.59 27.20
C ARG A 146 9.37 -4.70 28.40
N ILE A 147 8.42 -3.84 28.80
CA ILE A 147 8.57 -3.01 30.00
C ILE A 147 8.41 -3.88 31.27
N LYS A 148 7.55 -4.91 31.26
CA LYS A 148 7.45 -5.88 32.36
C LYS A 148 8.75 -6.66 32.57
N GLU A 149 9.43 -7.04 31.50
CA GLU A 149 10.75 -7.70 31.55
C GLU A 149 11.81 -6.82 32.25
N MET A 150 11.66 -5.49 32.20
CA MET A 150 12.49 -4.54 32.95
C MET A 150 12.13 -4.44 34.44
N GLY A 151 11.10 -5.18 34.89
CA GLY A 151 10.66 -5.28 36.28
C GLY A 151 9.70 -4.19 36.76
N ALA A 152 9.02 -3.49 35.86
CA ALA A 152 8.02 -2.48 36.23
C ALA A 152 6.65 -3.11 36.55
N ASP A 153 5.90 -2.46 37.44
CA ASP A 153 4.46 -2.62 37.57
C ASP A 153 3.76 -1.56 36.71
N ILE A 154 2.83 -1.96 35.86
CA ILE A 154 2.23 -1.09 34.85
C ILE A 154 0.78 -0.77 35.22
N VAL A 155 0.54 0.53 35.37
CA VAL A 155 -0.79 1.13 35.40
C VAL A 155 -1.12 1.62 33.99
N PHE A 156 -2.11 1.03 33.33
CA PHE A 156 -2.47 1.41 31.97
C PHE A 156 -3.71 2.31 31.94
N ALA A 157 -3.51 3.58 31.57
CA ALA A 157 -4.53 4.61 31.49
C ALA A 157 -5.08 4.74 30.05
N CYS A 158 -6.30 4.26 29.81
CA CYS A 158 -6.86 4.13 28.46
C CYS A 158 -8.38 4.39 28.45
N GLN A 159 -8.94 4.67 27.26
CA GLN A 159 -10.36 4.93 27.09
C GLN A 159 -11.21 3.73 27.51
N LYS A 160 -12.31 3.99 28.23
CA LYS A 160 -13.20 2.96 28.78
C LYS A 160 -13.73 1.93 27.76
N PRO A 161 -14.06 2.31 26.49
CA PRO A 161 -14.54 1.33 25.51
C PRO A 161 -13.57 0.19 25.20
N LEU A 162 -12.26 0.39 25.36
CA LEU A 162 -11.24 -0.64 25.09
C LEU A 162 -10.96 -1.56 26.28
N GLN A 163 -11.45 -1.23 27.48
CA GLN A 163 -11.13 -1.92 28.72
C GLN A 163 -11.32 -3.43 28.63
N LYS A 164 -12.49 -3.89 28.17
CA LYS A 164 -12.82 -5.32 28.12
C LYS A 164 -11.88 -6.12 27.20
N LEU A 165 -11.41 -5.51 26.11
CA LEU A 165 -10.52 -6.15 25.15
C LEU A 165 -9.08 -6.17 25.67
N LEU A 166 -8.61 -5.03 26.18
CA LEU A 166 -7.19 -4.85 26.49
C LEU A 166 -6.78 -5.40 27.86
N THR A 167 -7.67 -5.52 28.84
CA THR A 167 -7.32 -6.17 30.13
C THR A 167 -6.98 -7.66 29.99
N ARG A 168 -7.20 -8.24 28.81
CA ARG A 168 -6.76 -9.60 28.46
C ARG A 168 -5.35 -9.65 27.88
N CYS A 169 -4.75 -8.51 27.57
CA CYS A 169 -3.40 -8.41 27.04
C CYS A 169 -2.37 -8.51 28.17
N GLU A 170 -1.20 -9.08 27.86
CA GLU A 170 -0.11 -9.18 28.81
C GLU A 170 0.49 -7.80 29.14
N GLY A 171 0.93 -7.65 30.39
CA GLY A 171 1.67 -6.47 30.85
C GLY A 171 0.82 -5.33 31.40
N ILE A 172 -0.47 -5.55 31.65
CA ILE A 172 -1.30 -4.62 32.44
C ILE A 172 -1.51 -5.21 33.83
N ASP A 173 -1.00 -4.53 34.86
CA ASP A 173 -1.26 -4.92 36.27
C ASP A 173 -2.52 -4.22 36.78
N ASP A 174 -2.68 -2.92 36.48
CA ASP A 174 -3.84 -2.12 36.86
C ASP A 174 -4.39 -1.34 35.67
N TRP A 175 -5.71 -1.36 35.48
CA TRP A 175 -6.39 -0.55 34.47
C TRP A 175 -6.92 0.75 35.05
N PHE A 176 -6.77 1.84 34.30
CA PHE A 176 -7.27 3.16 34.66
C PHE A 176 -8.09 3.79 33.53
N PRO A 177 -9.38 4.11 33.73
CA PRO A 177 -10.18 4.79 32.71
C PRO A 177 -9.77 6.26 32.62
N ILE A 178 -9.13 6.66 31.51
CA ILE A 178 -8.64 8.04 31.34
C ILE A 178 -9.76 9.09 31.32
N ASP A 179 -10.99 8.68 30.98
CA ASP A 179 -12.16 9.54 30.89
C ASP A 179 -12.87 9.75 32.26
N GLU A 180 -12.53 8.93 33.27
CA GLU A 180 -13.14 8.94 34.61
C GLU A 180 -12.04 8.84 35.70
N PRO A 181 -11.20 9.88 35.85
CA PRO A 181 -9.98 9.74 36.64
C PRO A 181 -10.25 9.57 38.13
N ALA A 182 -9.57 8.60 38.74
CA ALA A 182 -9.49 8.39 40.18
C ALA A 182 -8.04 8.61 40.69
N PRO A 183 -7.81 8.82 42.00
CA PRO A 183 -6.46 8.80 42.55
C PRO A 183 -5.83 7.43 42.33
N ILE A 184 -4.66 7.40 41.68
CA ILE A 184 -3.88 6.18 41.45
C ILE A 184 -2.43 6.40 41.84
N ASN A 185 -1.82 5.39 42.45
CA ASN A 185 -0.45 5.45 42.93
C ASN A 185 0.53 4.93 41.86
N PHE A 186 1.49 5.76 41.49
CA PHE A 186 2.58 5.45 40.57
C PHE A 186 3.78 6.37 40.81
N ASP A 187 4.96 5.88 40.44
CA ASP A 187 6.25 6.58 40.59
C ASP A 187 6.55 7.45 39.37
N PHE A 188 6.34 6.90 38.16
CA PHE A 188 6.64 7.55 36.89
C PHE A 188 5.45 7.47 35.93
N TYR A 189 5.44 8.31 34.90
CA TYR A 189 4.48 8.17 33.79
C TYR A 189 5.15 8.22 32.41
N THR A 190 4.51 7.67 31.38
CA THR A 190 4.90 7.94 29.98
C THR A 190 3.68 7.91 29.06
N PRO A 191 3.63 8.73 28.00
CA PRO A 191 2.68 8.53 26.91
C PRO A 191 2.98 7.23 26.16
N LEU A 192 1.93 6.56 25.69
CA LEU A 192 2.06 5.27 25.01
C LEU A 192 2.90 5.38 23.73
N LEU A 193 2.71 6.42 22.92
CA LEU A 193 3.48 6.57 21.68
C LEU A 193 4.90 7.13 21.88
N SER A 194 5.30 7.44 23.12
CA SER A 194 6.71 7.72 23.46
C SER A 194 7.49 6.43 23.73
N VAL A 195 6.81 5.33 24.09
CA VAL A 195 7.44 4.04 24.44
C VAL A 195 8.38 3.51 23.35
N PRO A 196 8.04 3.51 22.05
CA PRO A 196 8.94 3.01 21.01
C PRO A 196 10.28 3.74 20.97
N GLY A 197 10.26 5.06 21.15
CA GLY A 197 11.49 5.87 21.21
C GLY A 197 12.33 5.54 22.45
N LEU A 198 11.69 5.35 23.60
CA LEU A 198 12.36 4.99 24.86
C LEU A 198 12.97 3.58 24.83
N LEU A 199 12.35 2.65 24.10
CA LEU A 199 12.85 1.29 23.89
C LEU A 199 13.84 1.19 22.71
N GLY A 200 14.11 2.29 22.00
CA GLY A 200 15.01 2.29 20.85
C GLY A 200 14.53 1.45 19.67
N ILE A 201 13.21 1.40 19.44
CA ILE A 201 12.62 0.60 18.36
C ILE A 201 13.04 1.13 16.99
N ASP A 202 13.51 0.22 16.14
CA ASP A 202 13.88 0.42 14.75
C ASP A 202 13.14 -0.56 13.82
N GLU A 203 13.42 -0.52 12.51
CA GLU A 203 12.75 -1.39 11.54
C GLU A 203 12.94 -2.89 11.85
N SER A 204 14.13 -3.29 12.32
CA SER A 204 14.43 -4.69 12.60
C SER A 204 13.77 -5.21 13.88
N THR A 205 13.49 -4.30 14.83
CA THR A 205 12.96 -4.62 16.17
C THR A 205 11.48 -4.28 16.34
N CYS A 206 10.87 -3.62 15.34
CA CYS A 206 9.44 -3.29 15.32
C CYS A 206 8.53 -4.45 14.90
N ILE A 207 9.09 -5.59 14.51
CA ILE A 207 8.33 -6.78 14.17
C ILE A 207 7.58 -7.28 15.40
N ALA A 208 6.24 -7.36 15.28
CA ALA A 208 5.40 -7.84 16.36
C ALA A 208 5.46 -9.36 16.47
N GLU A 209 5.60 -9.85 17.70
CA GLU A 209 5.19 -11.21 18.06
C GLU A 209 3.66 -11.21 18.20
N VAL A 210 2.98 -11.90 17.29
CA VAL A 210 1.51 -11.98 17.21
C VAL A 210 1.04 -13.40 17.48
N PRO A 211 -0.17 -13.60 18.06
CA PRO A 211 -1.11 -12.57 18.53
C PRO A 211 -0.74 -11.97 19.90
N TYR A 212 -1.07 -10.70 20.11
CA TYR A 212 -0.97 -10.03 21.42
C TYR A 212 -2.27 -9.34 21.88
N VAL A 213 -3.33 -9.40 21.06
CA VAL A 213 -4.71 -9.00 21.42
C VAL A 213 -5.63 -10.21 21.22
N PHE A 214 -6.53 -10.45 22.17
CA PHE A 214 -7.35 -11.67 22.20
C PHE A 214 -8.83 -11.35 22.50
N PRO A 215 -9.78 -11.87 21.71
CA PRO A 215 -11.19 -11.79 22.06
C PRO A 215 -11.51 -12.66 23.29
N GLU A 216 -12.69 -12.42 23.87
CA GLU A 216 -13.26 -13.30 24.90
C GLU A 216 -13.68 -14.65 24.28
N PRO A 217 -13.21 -15.81 24.80
CA PRO A 217 -13.51 -17.12 24.22
C PRO A 217 -15.01 -17.42 24.07
N GLN A 218 -15.82 -17.04 25.07
CA GLN A 218 -17.26 -17.25 25.00
C GLN A 218 -17.89 -16.48 23.84
N ARG A 219 -17.45 -15.23 23.59
CA ARG A 219 -17.94 -14.44 22.45
C ARG A 219 -17.54 -15.05 21.12
N VAL A 220 -16.35 -15.65 21.02
CA VAL A 220 -15.95 -16.39 19.81
C VAL A 220 -16.96 -17.49 19.50
N GLU A 221 -17.36 -18.29 20.50
CA GLU A 221 -18.37 -19.33 20.31
C GLU A 221 -19.77 -18.75 20.01
N ASP A 222 -20.16 -17.68 20.68
CA ASP A 222 -21.46 -17.02 20.46
C ASP A 222 -21.62 -16.52 19.00
N TRP A 223 -20.54 -15.99 18.42
CA TRP A 223 -20.52 -15.50 17.04
C TRP A 223 -20.35 -16.60 15.98
N LYS A 224 -19.79 -17.75 16.37
CA LYS A 224 -19.43 -18.85 15.46
C LYS A 224 -20.59 -19.28 14.57
N SER A 225 -21.73 -19.62 15.16
CA SER A 225 -22.90 -20.12 14.42
C SER A 225 -23.41 -19.13 13.35
N ARG A 226 -23.36 -17.82 13.66
CA ARG A 226 -23.80 -16.75 12.75
C ARG A 226 -22.85 -16.58 11.57
N VAL A 227 -21.54 -16.67 11.81
CA VAL A 227 -20.52 -16.50 10.78
C VAL A 227 -20.35 -17.77 9.94
N GLU A 228 -20.38 -18.96 10.54
CA GLU A 228 -20.29 -20.24 9.84
C GLU A 228 -21.48 -20.52 8.92
N ALA A 229 -22.67 -19.97 9.24
CA ALA A 229 -23.85 -20.04 8.37
C ALA A 229 -23.68 -19.30 7.04
N ILE A 230 -22.72 -18.37 6.95
CA ILE A 230 -22.40 -17.64 5.72
C ILE A 230 -21.57 -18.56 4.81
N PRO A 231 -21.93 -18.76 3.53
CA PRO A 231 -21.20 -19.66 2.64
C PRO A 231 -19.84 -19.06 2.22
N GLY A 232 -19.03 -19.87 1.54
CA GLY A 232 -17.85 -19.39 0.83
C GLY A 232 -16.69 -18.91 1.69
N PHE A 233 -15.74 -18.26 1.01
CA PHE A 233 -14.56 -17.61 1.55
C PHE A 233 -14.97 -16.27 2.17
N LYS A 234 -14.82 -16.15 3.49
CA LYS A 234 -15.41 -15.08 4.31
C LYS A 234 -14.43 -13.94 4.47
N ILE A 235 -14.83 -12.76 4.00
CA ILE A 235 -14.01 -11.55 4.06
C ILE A 235 -14.71 -10.51 4.93
N GLY A 236 -14.08 -10.17 6.06
CA GLY A 236 -14.53 -9.03 6.88
C GLY A 236 -14.06 -7.72 6.26
N VAL A 237 -14.96 -6.76 6.08
CA VAL A 237 -14.66 -5.48 5.43
C VAL A 237 -14.97 -4.27 6.32
N CYS A 238 -14.06 -3.30 6.34
CA CYS A 238 -14.24 -2.00 7.01
C CYS A 238 -13.62 -0.88 6.17
N TRP A 239 -14.46 -0.01 5.62
CA TRP A 239 -14.10 0.92 4.54
C TRP A 239 -13.89 2.36 4.99
N GLN A 240 -14.37 2.72 6.18
CA GLN A 240 -14.38 4.11 6.63
C GLN A 240 -13.96 4.25 8.09
N GLY A 241 -13.06 5.19 8.36
CA GLY A 241 -12.72 5.60 9.71
C GLY A 241 -13.64 6.71 10.24
N SER A 242 -13.20 7.39 11.32
CA SER A 242 -13.96 8.53 11.85
C SER A 242 -13.77 9.77 10.97
N PRO A 243 -14.84 10.41 10.48
CA PRO A 243 -14.75 11.64 9.68
C PRO A 243 -14.26 12.85 10.49
N THR A 244 -14.21 12.74 11.82
CA THR A 244 -13.63 13.78 12.69
C THR A 244 -12.11 13.84 12.61
N TYR A 245 -11.48 12.77 12.11
CA TYR A 245 -10.05 12.73 11.84
C TYR A 245 -9.73 13.47 10.54
N ALA A 246 -8.84 14.45 10.59
CA ALA A 246 -8.59 15.38 9.48
C ALA A 246 -8.17 14.70 8.16
N SER A 247 -7.48 13.55 8.24
CA SER A 247 -7.03 12.80 7.06
C SER A 247 -7.94 11.63 6.69
N ASP A 248 -9.15 11.53 7.26
CA ASP A 248 -10.04 10.40 6.98
C ASP A 248 -10.47 10.35 5.51
N ARG A 249 -10.73 11.53 4.92
CA ARG A 249 -11.13 11.68 3.52
C ARG A 249 -10.16 11.01 2.53
N THR A 250 -8.86 10.95 2.86
CA THR A 250 -7.85 10.41 1.96
C THR A 250 -7.54 8.93 2.21
N ARG A 251 -7.89 8.39 3.39
CA ARG A 251 -7.61 6.99 3.75
C ARG A 251 -8.83 6.07 3.67
N SER A 252 -10.03 6.63 3.79
CA SER A 252 -11.31 5.92 3.61
C SER A 252 -11.65 5.82 2.13
N TYR A 253 -12.39 4.78 1.74
CA TYR A 253 -12.84 4.56 0.37
C TYR A 253 -14.36 4.35 0.30
N PRO A 254 -15.02 4.72 -0.82
CA PRO A 254 -16.44 4.44 -1.01
C PRO A 254 -16.71 2.94 -0.97
N LEU A 255 -17.79 2.50 -0.32
CA LEU A 255 -18.15 1.08 -0.19
C LEU A 255 -18.30 0.38 -1.54
N LYS A 256 -18.77 1.11 -2.57
CA LYS A 256 -18.89 0.61 -3.95
C LYS A 256 -17.58 0.07 -4.54
N GLU A 257 -16.43 0.53 -4.05
CA GLU A 257 -15.12 0.07 -4.53
C GLU A 257 -14.88 -1.41 -4.18
N LEU A 258 -15.63 -1.99 -3.23
CA LEU A 258 -15.59 -3.44 -2.94
C LEU A 258 -16.29 -4.31 -3.99
N ALA A 259 -16.99 -3.73 -4.97
CA ALA A 259 -17.74 -4.49 -5.99
C ALA A 259 -16.90 -5.55 -6.72
N PRO A 260 -15.64 -5.30 -7.14
CA PRO A 260 -14.80 -6.33 -7.76
C PRO A 260 -14.55 -7.55 -6.87
N LEU A 261 -14.50 -7.36 -5.54
CA LEU A 261 -14.33 -8.45 -4.57
C LEU A 261 -15.61 -9.24 -4.38
N ALA A 262 -16.76 -8.56 -4.29
CA ALA A 262 -18.07 -9.20 -4.21
C ALA A 262 -18.39 -10.06 -5.45
N ASN A 263 -17.81 -9.71 -6.60
CA ASN A 263 -17.97 -10.45 -7.85
C ASN A 263 -17.03 -11.67 -8.00
N VAL A 264 -16.13 -11.92 -7.04
CA VAL A 264 -15.29 -13.12 -7.05
C VAL A 264 -16.14 -14.34 -6.67
N PRO A 265 -16.24 -15.38 -7.53
CA PRO A 265 -17.04 -16.56 -7.22
C PRO A 265 -16.62 -17.24 -5.92
N GLY A 266 -17.59 -17.55 -5.07
CA GLY A 266 -17.36 -18.23 -3.79
C GLY A 266 -16.90 -17.31 -2.65
N VAL A 267 -16.88 -15.99 -2.84
CA VAL A 267 -16.58 -15.01 -1.78
C VAL A 267 -17.86 -14.48 -1.13
N SER A 268 -17.81 -14.29 0.18
CA SER A 268 -18.85 -13.60 0.95
C SER A 268 -18.23 -12.44 1.73
N LEU A 269 -18.73 -11.22 1.47
CA LEU A 269 -18.34 -10.03 2.21
C LEU A 269 -19.17 -9.88 3.48
N ILE A 270 -18.52 -9.61 4.60
CA ILE A 270 -19.12 -9.46 5.93
C ILE A 270 -18.74 -8.08 6.47
N SER A 271 -19.73 -7.25 6.81
CA SER A 271 -19.47 -5.92 7.35
C SER A 271 -18.89 -6.01 8.76
N LEU A 272 -17.68 -5.46 8.93
CA LEU A 272 -17.09 -5.11 10.22
C LEU A 272 -17.20 -3.61 10.52
N GLN A 273 -17.82 -2.84 9.61
CA GLN A 273 -18.03 -1.41 9.79
C GLN A 273 -19.04 -1.14 10.91
N VAL A 274 -18.68 -0.24 11.81
CA VAL A 274 -19.55 0.26 12.89
C VAL A 274 -19.67 1.77 12.73
N ARG A 275 -20.90 2.29 12.86
CA ARG A 275 -21.24 3.74 12.81
C ARG A 275 -21.05 4.39 11.43
N GLU A 276 -20.04 5.24 11.26
CA GLU A 276 -19.87 6.05 10.05
C GLU A 276 -19.55 5.16 8.84
N GLY A 277 -20.07 5.53 7.67
CA GLY A 277 -19.98 4.74 6.44
C GLY A 277 -21.11 3.72 6.28
N THR A 278 -21.84 3.35 7.35
CA THR A 278 -22.96 2.41 7.26
C THR A 278 -24.13 2.93 6.42
N GLU A 279 -24.24 4.25 6.24
CA GLU A 279 -25.21 4.88 5.34
C GLU A 279 -25.03 4.46 3.87
N GLN A 280 -23.86 3.94 3.49
CA GLN A 280 -23.57 3.46 2.13
C GLN A 280 -24.09 2.03 1.87
N ILE A 281 -24.45 1.29 2.91
CA ILE A 281 -24.79 -0.15 2.82
C ILE A 281 -26.02 -0.39 1.95
N ALA A 282 -27.07 0.44 2.12
CA ALA A 282 -28.32 0.25 1.38
C ALA A 282 -28.08 0.29 -0.13
N ALA A 283 -27.35 1.30 -0.62
CA ALA A 283 -27.03 1.43 -2.04
C ALA A 283 -26.13 0.30 -2.56
N PHE A 284 -25.21 -0.21 -1.72
CA PHE A 284 -24.38 -1.35 -2.11
C PHE A 284 -25.18 -2.65 -2.21
N GLN A 285 -26.11 -2.88 -1.28
CA GLN A 285 -26.95 -4.08 -1.24
C GLN A 285 -27.95 -4.19 -2.39
N GLU A 286 -28.24 -3.09 -3.10
CA GLU A 286 -29.03 -3.13 -4.35
C GLU A 286 -28.32 -3.90 -5.47
N LEU A 287 -26.98 -3.97 -5.44
CA LEU A 287 -26.16 -4.54 -6.52
C LEU A 287 -25.33 -5.75 -6.08
N HIS A 288 -24.92 -5.81 -4.81
CA HIS A 288 -23.97 -6.80 -4.31
C HIS A 288 -24.36 -7.29 -2.90
N GLN A 289 -24.11 -8.56 -2.61
CA GLN A 289 -24.38 -9.10 -1.29
C GLN A 289 -23.32 -8.65 -0.28
N LEU A 290 -23.78 -8.07 0.83
CA LEU A 290 -22.99 -7.76 2.02
C LEU A 290 -23.71 -8.32 3.24
N HIS A 291 -23.08 -9.22 3.98
CA HIS A 291 -23.64 -9.82 5.18
C HIS A 291 -23.46 -8.88 6.38
N LEU A 292 -24.55 -8.60 7.09
CA LEU A 292 -24.57 -7.74 8.26
C LEU A 292 -24.63 -8.58 9.55
N LEU A 293 -23.93 -8.12 10.57
CA LEU A 293 -23.87 -8.77 11.88
C LEU A 293 -24.54 -7.88 12.92
N ASP A 294 -25.84 -8.10 13.13
CA ASP A 294 -26.63 -7.35 14.13
C ASP A 294 -25.99 -7.43 15.52
N GLY A 295 -25.87 -6.26 16.16
CA GLY A 295 -25.36 -6.13 17.53
C GLY A 295 -23.83 -6.12 17.66
N LEU A 296 -23.07 -6.06 16.57
CA LEU A 296 -21.60 -5.98 16.61
C LEU A 296 -21.13 -4.82 17.51
N ASP A 297 -20.31 -5.13 18.52
CA ASP A 297 -19.72 -4.22 19.51
C ASP A 297 -20.74 -3.40 20.34
N SER A 298 -22.00 -3.86 20.40
CA SER A 298 -23.06 -3.19 21.15
C SER A 298 -23.00 -3.45 22.67
N SER A 299 -22.45 -4.60 23.08
CA SER A 299 -22.42 -5.05 24.48
C SER A 299 -21.00 -5.38 25.00
N GLY A 300 -20.09 -5.72 24.08
CA GLY A 300 -18.72 -6.13 24.38
C GLY A 300 -17.74 -5.00 24.65
N GLY A 301 -18.16 -3.74 24.52
CA GLY A 301 -17.21 -2.63 24.37
C GLY A 301 -16.72 -2.54 22.93
N ALA A 302 -15.77 -1.63 22.67
CA ALA A 302 -15.24 -1.44 21.33
C ALA A 302 -14.37 -2.64 20.92
N PHE A 303 -14.58 -3.13 19.70
CA PHE A 303 -13.79 -4.17 19.02
C PHE A 303 -13.83 -5.57 19.62
N MET A 304 -14.54 -5.82 20.73
CA MET A 304 -14.60 -7.14 21.35
C MET A 304 -15.34 -8.17 20.48
N ASP A 305 -16.51 -7.79 19.96
CA ASP A 305 -17.27 -8.66 19.06
C ASP A 305 -16.60 -8.68 17.68
N THR A 306 -16.06 -7.54 17.22
CA THR A 306 -15.28 -7.48 15.97
C THR A 306 -14.10 -8.48 16.01
N ALA A 307 -13.33 -8.52 17.09
CA ALA A 307 -12.25 -9.49 17.29
C ALA A 307 -12.77 -10.93 17.32
N ALA A 308 -13.89 -11.18 18.01
CA ALA A 308 -14.49 -12.51 18.07
C ALA A 308 -14.94 -13.01 16.67
N VAL A 309 -15.56 -12.14 15.88
CA VAL A 309 -15.95 -12.42 14.50
C VAL A 309 -14.73 -12.71 13.63
N MET A 310 -13.63 -11.94 13.77
CA MET A 310 -12.40 -12.14 12.99
C MET A 310 -11.79 -13.54 13.11
N GLN A 311 -12.05 -14.26 14.21
CA GLN A 311 -11.57 -15.64 14.36
C GLN A 311 -12.18 -16.61 13.33
N HIS A 312 -13.38 -16.29 12.84
CA HIS A 312 -14.16 -17.09 11.89
C HIS A 312 -14.07 -16.58 10.44
N LEU A 313 -13.22 -15.58 10.19
CA LEU A 313 -12.97 -15.02 8.87
C LEU A 313 -11.71 -15.61 8.23
N ASP A 314 -11.73 -15.77 6.91
CA ASP A 314 -10.57 -16.22 6.13
C ASP A 314 -9.63 -15.05 5.80
N LEU A 315 -10.18 -13.83 5.71
CA LEU A 315 -9.44 -12.60 5.42
C LEU A 315 -10.17 -11.38 6.01
N VAL A 316 -9.40 -10.37 6.41
CA VAL A 316 -9.90 -9.02 6.69
C VAL A 316 -9.39 -8.07 5.61
N ILE A 317 -10.24 -7.20 5.08
CA ILE A 317 -9.84 -6.11 4.18
C ILE A 317 -10.33 -4.80 4.77
N SER A 318 -9.43 -3.86 5.02
CA SER A 318 -9.83 -2.58 5.61
C SER A 318 -9.02 -1.41 5.09
N ALA A 319 -9.61 -0.22 5.19
CA ALA A 319 -8.90 1.05 5.14
C ALA A 319 -7.90 1.18 6.31
N ASP A 320 -7.12 2.26 6.34
CA ASP A 320 -6.20 2.57 7.44
C ASP A 320 -6.96 2.98 8.73
N THR A 321 -7.53 1.99 9.42
CA THR A 321 -8.41 2.13 10.58
C THR A 321 -7.97 1.23 11.73
N ALA A 322 -8.63 1.37 12.89
CA ALA A 322 -8.42 0.49 14.04
C ALA A 322 -8.68 -1.00 13.71
N VAL A 323 -9.55 -1.31 12.74
CA VAL A 323 -9.83 -2.69 12.31
C VAL A 323 -8.60 -3.34 11.67
N THR A 324 -7.80 -2.57 10.93
CA THR A 324 -6.51 -3.03 10.38
C THR A 324 -5.52 -3.38 11.49
N HIS A 325 -5.38 -2.49 12.48
CA HIS A 325 -4.52 -2.74 13.64
C HIS A 325 -4.99 -3.92 14.47
N LEU A 326 -6.31 -4.08 14.67
CA LEU A 326 -6.89 -5.21 15.39
C LEU A 326 -6.56 -6.54 14.69
N ALA A 327 -6.81 -6.63 13.38
CA ALA A 327 -6.52 -7.84 12.61
C ALA A 327 -5.03 -8.20 12.66
N GLY A 328 -4.15 -7.21 12.51
CA GLY A 328 -2.70 -7.37 12.63
C GLY A 328 -2.27 -7.82 14.03
N ALA A 329 -2.80 -7.20 15.09
CA ALA A 329 -2.51 -7.55 16.48
C ALA A 329 -2.95 -8.97 16.86
N MET A 330 -4.01 -9.45 16.22
CA MET A 330 -4.52 -10.82 16.37
C MET A 330 -3.83 -11.85 15.45
N GLY A 331 -2.88 -11.42 14.62
CA GLY A 331 -2.21 -12.29 13.64
C GLY A 331 -3.15 -12.84 12.56
N ARG A 332 -4.30 -12.19 12.32
CA ARG A 332 -5.25 -12.62 11.29
C ARG A 332 -4.73 -12.18 9.91
N PRO A 333 -4.95 -12.99 8.85
CA PRO A 333 -4.67 -12.55 7.49
C PRO A 333 -5.45 -11.27 7.18
N ALA A 334 -4.74 -10.21 6.79
CA ALA A 334 -5.35 -8.90 6.57
C ALA A 334 -4.76 -8.22 5.32
N TRP A 335 -5.62 -7.56 4.53
CA TRP A 335 -5.19 -6.64 3.48
C TRP A 335 -5.58 -5.21 3.83
N LEU A 336 -4.62 -4.31 3.72
CA LEU A 336 -4.81 -2.88 3.92
C LEU A 336 -4.95 -2.20 2.55
N ALA A 337 -6.10 -1.58 2.31
CA ALA A 337 -6.26 -0.61 1.22
C ALA A 337 -5.70 0.73 1.69
N LEU A 338 -4.57 1.14 1.14
CA LEU A 338 -3.80 2.28 1.63
C LEU A 338 -3.80 3.45 0.65
N SER A 339 -4.00 4.65 1.17
CA SER A 339 -3.86 5.89 0.41
C SER A 339 -2.45 6.03 -0.17
N SER A 340 -2.31 6.78 -1.25
CA SER A 340 -0.98 7.13 -1.81
C SER A 340 -0.11 7.83 -0.76
N CYS A 341 -0.69 8.75 0.03
CA CYS A 341 -0.08 9.40 1.20
C CYS A 341 -0.49 8.70 2.51
N GLY A 342 -0.21 7.40 2.62
CA GLY A 342 -0.53 6.59 3.80
C GLY A 342 0.17 7.05 5.09
N ASP A 343 -0.33 6.61 6.25
CA ASP A 343 0.31 6.87 7.53
C ASP A 343 1.74 6.31 7.60
N TRP A 344 2.61 6.96 8.39
CA TRP A 344 4.04 6.67 8.48
C TRP A 344 4.36 5.23 8.86
N ARG A 345 3.47 4.56 9.60
CA ARG A 345 3.62 3.16 10.01
C ARG A 345 3.75 2.22 8.81
N TRP A 346 3.16 2.59 7.68
CA TRP A 346 3.11 1.73 6.51
C TRP A 346 4.31 1.90 5.57
N MET A 347 5.23 2.82 5.88
CA MET A 347 6.46 3.11 5.14
C MET A 347 6.21 3.33 3.64
N LEU A 348 7.26 3.25 2.81
CA LEU A 348 7.21 3.45 1.36
C LEU A 348 7.58 2.19 0.59
N ASP A 349 7.11 2.12 -0.66
CA ASP A 349 7.56 1.17 -1.69
C ASP A 349 7.57 -0.31 -1.28
N ARG A 350 6.59 -0.71 -0.46
CA ARG A 350 6.44 -2.08 0.04
C ARG A 350 4.99 -2.52 0.13
N GLU A 351 4.80 -3.85 0.10
CA GLU A 351 3.49 -4.51 0.22
C GLU A 351 3.37 -5.37 1.47
N ASP A 352 4.44 -5.54 2.23
CA ASP A 352 4.43 -6.15 3.55
C ASP A 352 4.36 -5.07 4.64
N SER A 353 4.06 -5.46 5.86
CA SER A 353 4.14 -4.57 7.03
C SER A 353 5.17 -5.09 8.01
N PRO A 354 6.20 -4.30 8.35
CA PRO A 354 7.14 -4.71 9.39
C PRO A 354 6.44 -4.74 10.75
N TRP A 355 5.33 -4.02 10.94
CA TRP A 355 4.56 -4.02 12.19
C TRP A 355 3.67 -5.26 12.34
N TYR A 356 3.17 -5.81 11.24
CA TYR A 356 2.18 -6.89 11.22
C TYR A 356 2.53 -7.95 10.16
N PRO A 357 3.14 -9.07 10.57
CA PRO A 357 3.57 -10.12 9.63
C PRO A 357 2.45 -10.73 8.78
N SER A 358 1.21 -10.71 9.28
CA SER A 358 0.03 -11.26 8.59
C SER A 358 -0.63 -10.29 7.60
N LEU A 359 -0.11 -9.06 7.50
CA LEU A 359 -0.72 -7.98 6.73
C LEU A 359 -0.05 -7.80 5.38
N ARG A 360 -0.87 -7.60 4.34
CA ARG A 360 -0.43 -7.16 3.01
C ARG A 360 -1.02 -5.79 2.68
N ILE A 361 -0.19 -4.90 2.17
CA ILE A 361 -0.54 -3.53 1.80
C ILE A 361 -0.82 -3.45 0.30
N PHE A 362 -1.94 -2.81 -0.05
CA PHE A 362 -2.28 -2.41 -1.40
C PHE A 362 -2.42 -0.90 -1.44
N ARG A 363 -1.34 -0.24 -1.83
CA ARG A 363 -1.26 1.22 -1.89
C ARG A 363 -1.79 1.74 -3.22
N GLN A 364 -2.52 2.85 -3.16
CA GLN A 364 -2.88 3.60 -4.35
C GLN A 364 -1.62 4.07 -5.11
N PRO A 365 -1.52 3.83 -6.43
CA PRO A 365 -0.44 4.37 -7.26
C PRO A 365 -0.59 5.89 -7.42
N GLN A 366 -1.84 6.37 -7.43
CA GLN A 366 -2.19 7.77 -7.53
C GLN A 366 -3.34 8.07 -6.56
N LEU A 367 -3.34 9.25 -5.95
CA LEU A 367 -4.42 9.70 -5.08
C LEU A 367 -5.78 9.56 -5.78
N ASP A 368 -6.76 9.05 -5.04
CA ASP A 368 -8.15 8.80 -5.47
C ASP A 368 -8.36 7.65 -6.49
N ASP A 369 -7.32 6.92 -6.91
CA ASP A 369 -7.46 5.67 -7.67
C ASP A 369 -7.77 4.46 -6.78
N TRP A 370 -8.95 4.42 -6.17
CA TRP A 370 -9.41 3.26 -5.41
C TRP A 370 -9.83 2.09 -6.30
N ALA A 371 -10.41 2.37 -7.47
CA ALA A 371 -10.87 1.34 -8.40
C ALA A 371 -9.72 0.42 -8.84
N GLY A 372 -8.55 0.98 -9.19
CA GLY A 372 -7.36 0.22 -9.54
C GLY A 372 -6.87 -0.67 -8.38
N VAL A 373 -6.89 -0.15 -7.16
CA VAL A 373 -6.53 -0.90 -5.94
C VAL A 373 -7.43 -2.12 -5.74
N PHE A 374 -8.75 -1.94 -5.79
CA PHE A 374 -9.69 -3.05 -5.55
C PHE A 374 -9.75 -4.04 -6.71
N GLN A 375 -9.52 -3.60 -7.95
CA GLN A 375 -9.36 -4.52 -9.08
C GLN A 375 -8.13 -5.41 -8.89
N ARG A 376 -7.01 -4.83 -8.41
CA ARG A 376 -5.80 -5.57 -8.10
C ARG A 376 -6.02 -6.55 -6.95
N MET A 377 -6.68 -6.14 -5.86
CA MET A 377 -7.06 -7.03 -4.77
C MET A 377 -7.92 -8.20 -5.26
N ALA A 378 -8.90 -7.93 -6.13
CA ALA A 378 -9.78 -8.97 -6.68
C ALA A 378 -9.01 -10.00 -7.50
N ASN A 379 -8.01 -9.58 -8.28
CA ASN A 379 -7.17 -10.49 -9.04
C ASN A 379 -6.41 -11.44 -8.10
N VAL A 380 -5.74 -10.92 -7.07
CA VAL A 380 -5.03 -11.72 -6.06
C VAL A 380 -6.00 -12.63 -5.29
N LEU A 381 -7.21 -12.15 -5.01
CA LEU A 381 -8.22 -12.89 -4.27
C LEU A 381 -8.71 -14.11 -5.04
N ARG A 382 -8.88 -14.01 -6.37
CA ARG A 382 -9.28 -15.16 -7.20
C ARG A 382 -8.31 -16.32 -7.04
N ASP A 383 -7.00 -16.04 -7.12
CA ASP A 383 -5.96 -17.06 -6.96
C ASP A 383 -6.04 -17.72 -5.58
N ARG A 384 -6.19 -16.90 -4.53
CA ARG A 384 -6.30 -17.38 -3.14
C ARG A 384 -7.53 -18.24 -2.88
N VAL A 385 -8.69 -17.89 -3.46
CA VAL A 385 -9.93 -18.66 -3.32
C VAL A 385 -9.85 -20.00 -4.07
N LEU A 386 -9.15 -20.03 -5.21
CA LEU A 386 -8.88 -21.27 -5.94
C LEU A 386 -8.00 -22.22 -5.14
N GLU A 387 -6.95 -21.70 -4.48
CA GLU A 387 -6.05 -22.47 -3.64
C GLU A 387 -6.73 -23.05 -2.38
N ASP A 388 -7.67 -22.33 -1.78
CA ASP A 388 -8.39 -22.76 -0.55
C ASP A 388 -9.39 -23.91 -0.81
N GLY A 389 -9.70 -24.24 -2.07
CA GLY A 389 -10.53 -25.39 -2.45
C GLY A 389 -12.01 -25.29 -2.03
N ARG A 390 -12.45 -24.19 -1.39
CA ARG A 390 -13.84 -23.93 -1.01
C ARG A 390 -14.72 -23.39 -2.15
N SER A 391 -14.16 -23.31 -3.35
CA SER A 391 -14.93 -23.07 -4.57
C SER A 391 -15.75 -24.32 -4.89
N LYS A 392 -17.05 -24.33 -4.56
CA LYS A 392 -18.01 -25.35 -5.01
C LYS A 392 -18.29 -25.19 -6.52
N VAL A 393 -17.27 -25.27 -7.35
CA VAL A 393 -17.40 -25.35 -8.81
C VAL A 393 -17.29 -26.83 -9.18
N ASP A 394 -18.26 -27.30 -9.96
CA ASP A 394 -18.40 -28.67 -10.45
C ASP A 394 -17.08 -29.20 -11.04
N PRO A 395 -16.47 -30.25 -10.44
CA PRO A 395 -15.22 -30.85 -10.92
C PRO A 395 -15.30 -31.46 -12.32
N ASN A 396 -16.49 -31.65 -12.89
CA ASN A 396 -16.66 -32.23 -14.23
C ASN A 396 -16.43 -31.24 -15.38
N LYS A 397 -16.04 -29.98 -15.10
CA LYS A 397 -15.72 -29.01 -16.17
C LYS A 397 -14.26 -28.83 -16.53
N LEU A 398 -13.28 -29.41 -15.82
CA LEU A 398 -11.87 -29.35 -16.24
C LEU A 398 -11.10 -30.63 -15.86
N LEU A 399 -10.48 -31.25 -16.87
CA LEU A 399 -9.62 -32.45 -16.87
C LEU A 399 -8.22 -32.19 -16.26
N PRO A 400 -7.36 -33.22 -16.05
CA PRO A 400 -7.18 -33.94 -14.79
C PRO A 400 -5.88 -33.56 -14.06
N SER A 401 -5.83 -34.03 -12.81
CA SER A 401 -4.82 -33.78 -11.79
C SER A 401 -3.36 -34.01 -12.20
N ARG A 402 -2.45 -33.29 -11.53
CA ARG A 402 -1.11 -33.84 -11.20
C ARG A 402 -0.52 -33.17 -9.96
N THR A 403 -0.20 -34.02 -8.99
CA THR A 403 0.60 -33.76 -7.80
C THR A 403 2.09 -33.69 -8.17
N HIS A 404 2.77 -32.64 -7.72
CA HIS A 404 4.19 -32.50 -7.34
C HIS A 404 4.43 -30.98 -7.17
N ARG A 405 5.38 -30.54 -6.33
CA ARG A 405 5.67 -29.10 -6.12
C ARG A 405 5.90 -28.41 -7.49
N THR A 406 4.91 -27.69 -8.02
CA THR A 406 4.95 -27.20 -9.41
C THR A 406 5.10 -25.70 -9.45
N ALA A 407 6.01 -25.24 -10.32
CA ALA A 407 6.03 -23.88 -10.85
C ALA A 407 4.61 -23.41 -11.17
N ALA A 408 4.36 -22.10 -11.06
CA ALA A 408 3.07 -21.50 -11.38
C ALA A 408 2.51 -22.10 -12.68
N PRO A 409 1.21 -22.45 -12.73
CA PRO A 409 0.63 -23.05 -13.93
C PRO A 409 0.92 -22.14 -15.13
N PRO A 410 1.32 -22.71 -16.28
CA PRO A 410 1.64 -21.89 -17.44
C PRO A 410 0.41 -21.06 -17.82
N VAL A 411 0.61 -19.76 -18.01
CA VAL A 411 -0.43 -18.88 -18.53
C VAL A 411 -0.66 -19.27 -19.99
N LEU A 412 -1.82 -19.88 -20.26
CA LEU A 412 -2.22 -20.26 -21.61
C LEU A 412 -3.12 -19.17 -22.16
N VAL A 413 -2.63 -18.48 -23.19
CA VAL A 413 -3.38 -17.45 -23.93
C VAL A 413 -3.29 -17.77 -25.41
N GLU A 414 -4.39 -17.55 -26.12
CA GLU A 414 -4.38 -17.57 -27.58
C GLU A 414 -3.56 -16.37 -28.07
N VAL A 415 -2.55 -16.63 -28.90
CA VAL A 415 -1.68 -15.61 -29.46
C VAL A 415 -1.64 -15.75 -30.97
N ALA A 416 -1.52 -14.62 -31.68
CA ALA A 416 -1.35 -14.64 -33.12
C ALA A 416 -0.01 -15.31 -33.48
N PRO A 417 0.07 -16.15 -34.54
CA PRO A 417 1.31 -16.80 -34.96
C PRO A 417 2.48 -15.84 -35.20
N GLY A 418 2.19 -14.63 -35.69
CA GLY A 418 3.18 -13.56 -35.86
C GLY A 418 3.82 -13.13 -34.55
N GLU A 419 3.08 -13.08 -33.44
CA GLU A 419 3.62 -12.76 -32.11
C GLU A 419 4.51 -13.87 -31.57
N LEU A 420 4.08 -15.13 -31.75
CA LEU A 420 4.86 -16.29 -31.34
C LEU A 420 6.21 -16.32 -32.08
N ILE A 421 6.19 -16.16 -33.40
CA ILE A 421 7.41 -16.19 -34.22
C ILE A 421 8.30 -14.98 -33.91
N ASP A 422 7.72 -13.79 -33.72
CA ASP A 422 8.46 -12.59 -33.33
C ASP A 422 9.21 -12.80 -32.01
N LYS A 423 8.52 -13.31 -30.99
CA LYS A 423 9.11 -13.63 -29.70
C LYS A 423 10.25 -14.65 -29.81
N ILE A 424 10.08 -15.69 -30.64
CA ILE A 424 11.13 -16.68 -30.93
C ILE A 424 12.35 -16.00 -31.54
N THR A 425 12.20 -15.17 -32.56
CA THR A 425 13.36 -14.51 -33.22
C THR A 425 14.13 -13.59 -32.28
N ILE A 426 13.45 -12.88 -31.37
CA ILE A 426 14.11 -12.06 -30.33
C ILE A 426 14.92 -12.94 -29.38
N LEU A 427 14.36 -14.07 -28.96
CA LEU A 427 15.05 -15.00 -28.05
C LEU A 427 16.23 -15.70 -28.72
N GLU A 428 16.16 -15.95 -30.03
CA GLU A 428 17.29 -16.44 -30.83
C GLU A 428 18.46 -15.45 -30.78
N ILE A 429 18.19 -14.17 -31.09
CA ILE A 429 19.21 -13.10 -31.03
C ILE A 429 19.77 -12.96 -29.61
N LYS A 430 18.90 -12.96 -28.58
CA LYS A 430 19.34 -12.92 -27.18
C LYS A 430 20.22 -14.11 -26.80
N SER A 431 19.92 -15.29 -27.33
CA SER A 431 20.71 -16.50 -27.06
C SER A 431 22.10 -16.48 -27.69
N GLU A 432 22.30 -15.64 -28.72
CA GLU A 432 23.57 -15.43 -29.42
C GLU A 432 24.37 -14.25 -28.84
N ARG A 433 23.71 -13.20 -28.35
CA ARG A 433 24.34 -11.94 -27.92
C ARG A 433 24.49 -11.75 -26.39
N ILE A 434 23.86 -12.57 -25.55
CA ILE A 434 23.97 -12.47 -24.08
C ILE A 434 25.10 -13.38 -23.56
N ASP A 435 26.10 -12.79 -22.92
CA ASP A 435 27.25 -13.51 -22.34
C ASP A 435 27.00 -14.07 -20.93
N ASP A 436 26.05 -13.51 -20.18
CA ASP A 436 25.77 -13.94 -18.79
C ASP A 436 25.18 -15.36 -18.74
N PRO A 437 25.86 -16.34 -18.09
CA PRO A 437 25.43 -17.74 -18.11
C PRO A 437 24.05 -17.99 -17.48
N SER A 438 23.68 -17.23 -16.45
CA SER A 438 22.40 -17.38 -15.75
C SER A 438 21.23 -16.84 -16.58
N LYS A 439 21.42 -15.69 -17.22
CA LYS A 439 20.44 -15.10 -18.13
C LYS A 439 20.28 -15.94 -19.39
N LEU A 440 21.39 -16.48 -19.89
CA LEU A 440 21.40 -17.35 -21.07
C LEU A 440 20.64 -18.66 -20.83
N ALA A 441 20.74 -19.24 -19.62
CA ALA A 441 19.95 -20.42 -19.25
C ALA A 441 18.44 -20.14 -19.31
N ASN A 442 17.99 -18.99 -18.80
CA ASN A 442 16.58 -18.59 -18.85
C ASN A 442 16.09 -18.35 -20.28
N VAL A 443 16.87 -17.61 -21.08
CA VAL A 443 16.54 -17.34 -22.50
C VAL A 443 16.45 -18.62 -23.31
N ARG A 444 17.37 -19.56 -23.11
CA ARG A 444 17.35 -20.85 -23.82
C ARG A 444 16.18 -21.72 -23.40
N HIS A 445 15.80 -21.70 -22.12
CA HIS A 445 14.62 -22.42 -21.65
C HIS A 445 13.33 -21.85 -22.27
N GLU A 446 13.14 -20.53 -22.25
CA GLU A 446 11.99 -19.86 -22.88
C GLU A 446 11.94 -20.14 -24.40
N LEU A 447 13.09 -20.03 -25.09
CA LEU A 447 13.22 -20.32 -26.51
C LEU A 447 12.84 -21.77 -26.84
N GLN A 448 13.28 -22.72 -26.01
CA GLN A 448 12.95 -24.13 -26.20
C GLN A 448 11.43 -24.36 -26.11
N VAL A 449 10.78 -23.84 -25.07
CA VAL A 449 9.34 -23.99 -24.86
C VAL A 449 8.55 -23.43 -26.05
N LEU A 450 8.93 -22.25 -26.57
CA LEU A 450 8.23 -21.64 -27.70
C LEU A 450 8.50 -22.34 -29.03
N ARG A 451 9.73 -22.82 -29.28
CA ARG A 451 10.05 -23.59 -30.49
C ARG A 451 9.31 -24.93 -30.55
N GLU A 452 9.15 -25.60 -29.40
CA GLU A 452 8.33 -26.80 -29.32
C GLU A 452 6.87 -26.51 -29.71
N GLN A 453 6.32 -25.34 -29.33
CA GLN A 453 4.98 -24.94 -29.79
C GLN A 453 4.94 -24.59 -31.28
N GLU A 454 5.94 -23.86 -31.79
CA GLU A 454 6.06 -23.54 -33.21
C GLU A 454 6.07 -24.81 -34.08
N ASP A 455 6.91 -25.79 -33.74
CA ASP A 455 7.04 -27.04 -34.47
C ASP A 455 5.77 -27.90 -34.44
N ASN A 456 5.01 -27.85 -33.34
CA ASN A 456 3.79 -28.63 -33.17
C ASN A 456 2.55 -27.97 -33.81
N LEU A 457 2.48 -26.65 -33.82
CA LEU A 457 1.26 -25.90 -34.18
C LEU A 457 1.32 -25.25 -35.56
N LEU A 458 2.51 -24.88 -36.05
CA LEU A 458 2.64 -24.12 -37.29
C LEU A 458 3.12 -24.99 -38.45
N ARG A 459 2.42 -24.92 -39.58
CA ARG A 459 2.80 -25.63 -40.80
C ARG A 459 3.99 -24.95 -41.47
N LYS A 460 5.10 -25.66 -41.61
CA LYS A 460 6.30 -25.16 -42.29
C LYS A 460 6.06 -24.93 -43.78
N SER A 461 6.54 -23.80 -44.30
CA SER A 461 6.55 -23.46 -45.73
C SER A 461 7.79 -22.62 -46.07
N ALA A 462 8.17 -22.58 -47.35
CA ALA A 462 9.28 -21.74 -47.80
C ALA A 462 9.00 -20.25 -47.52
N GLN A 463 7.77 -19.81 -47.82
CA GLN A 463 7.33 -18.44 -47.58
C GLN A 463 7.36 -18.07 -46.08
N LEU A 464 6.97 -18.98 -45.18
CA LEU A 464 7.06 -18.74 -43.73
C LEU A 464 8.52 -18.60 -43.27
N SER A 465 9.43 -19.39 -43.86
CA SER A 465 10.85 -19.34 -43.53
C SER A 465 11.49 -18.01 -43.96
N GLU A 466 11.11 -17.49 -45.13
CA GLU A 466 11.52 -16.16 -45.60
C GLU A 466 11.00 -15.04 -44.68
N LEU A 467 9.72 -15.08 -44.29
CA LEU A 467 9.14 -14.11 -43.36
C LEU A 467 9.79 -14.16 -41.98
N LYS A 468 10.11 -15.35 -41.45
CA LYS A 468 10.84 -15.50 -40.18
C LYS A 468 12.24 -14.93 -40.27
N SER A 469 12.95 -15.14 -41.38
CA SER A 469 14.28 -14.56 -41.61
C SER A 469 14.21 -13.03 -41.69
N SER A 470 13.21 -12.48 -42.37
CA SER A 470 12.97 -11.03 -42.45
C SER A 470 12.67 -10.44 -41.07
N LEU A 471 11.83 -11.11 -40.27
CA LEU A 471 11.48 -10.67 -38.92
C LEU A 471 12.69 -10.70 -37.98
N ARG A 472 13.54 -11.72 -38.07
CA ARG A 472 14.79 -11.78 -37.33
C ARG A 472 15.71 -10.63 -37.70
N GLN A 473 15.91 -10.36 -39.00
CA GLN A 473 16.75 -9.24 -39.44
C GLN A 473 16.25 -7.90 -38.88
N ILE A 474 14.93 -7.65 -38.92
CA ILE A 474 14.34 -6.43 -38.35
C ILE A 474 14.59 -6.33 -36.83
N ASN A 475 14.53 -7.45 -36.10
CA ASN A 475 14.83 -7.48 -34.67
C ASN A 475 16.33 -7.26 -34.38
N GLU A 476 17.23 -7.69 -35.26
CA GLU A 476 18.67 -7.38 -35.18
C GLU A 476 18.92 -5.89 -35.42
N ASP A 477 18.28 -5.29 -36.43
CA ASP A 477 18.34 -3.86 -36.71
C ASP A 477 17.85 -3.04 -35.50
N LEU A 478 16.73 -3.44 -34.87
CA LEU A 478 16.20 -2.78 -33.66
C LEU A 478 17.18 -2.86 -32.48
N TRP A 479 17.82 -4.03 -32.29
CA TRP A 479 18.81 -4.20 -31.24
C TRP A 479 19.98 -3.22 -31.43
N GLU A 480 20.50 -3.10 -32.64
CA GLU A 480 21.58 -2.17 -32.96
C GLU A 480 21.16 -0.71 -32.77
N ILE A 481 19.92 -0.35 -33.16
CA ILE A 481 19.39 0.99 -32.91
C ILE A 481 19.33 1.29 -31.41
N GLU A 482 18.81 0.36 -30.59
CA GLU A 482 18.72 0.55 -29.14
C GLU A 482 20.09 0.68 -28.48
N ASP A 483 21.07 -0.15 -28.86
CA ASP A 483 22.42 -0.07 -28.31
C ASP A 483 23.10 1.25 -28.70
N ASN A 484 22.96 1.70 -29.95
CA ASN A 484 23.47 3.00 -30.38
C ASN A 484 22.81 4.18 -29.64
N ILE A 485 21.51 4.08 -29.30
CA ILE A 485 20.83 5.09 -28.48
C ILE A 485 21.40 5.11 -27.06
N ARG A 486 21.66 3.94 -26.47
CA ARG A 486 22.27 3.83 -25.14
C ARG A 486 23.70 4.39 -25.11
N ASP A 487 24.45 4.22 -26.19
CA ASP A 487 25.78 4.81 -26.31
C ASP A 487 25.71 6.34 -26.40
N CYS A 488 24.79 6.90 -27.20
CA CYS A 488 24.53 8.35 -27.21
C CYS A 488 24.12 8.89 -25.83
N GLU A 489 23.26 8.18 -25.09
CA GLU A 489 22.89 8.53 -23.70
C GLU A 489 24.10 8.51 -22.75
N ARG A 490 24.94 7.49 -22.84
CA ARG A 490 26.16 7.37 -22.03
C ARG A 490 27.15 8.50 -22.30
N GLU A 491 27.22 8.94 -23.55
CA GLU A 491 28.05 10.05 -24.00
C GLU A 491 27.39 11.43 -23.79
N GLN A 492 26.11 11.45 -23.40
CA GLN A 492 25.26 12.64 -23.34
C GLN A 492 25.20 13.43 -24.66
N ASP A 493 25.31 12.73 -25.80
CA ASP A 493 25.21 13.31 -27.15
C ASP A 493 23.80 13.15 -27.71
N PHE A 494 23.05 14.26 -27.71
CA PHE A 494 21.68 14.35 -28.22
C PHE A 494 21.58 15.06 -29.58
N GLY A 495 22.66 15.04 -30.36
CA GLY A 495 22.73 15.65 -31.68
C GLY A 495 21.97 14.88 -32.78
N ASP A 496 22.35 15.15 -34.04
CA ASP A 496 21.66 14.60 -35.22
C ASP A 496 21.63 13.06 -35.25
N LYS A 497 22.69 12.41 -34.77
CA LYS A 497 22.78 10.95 -34.68
C LYS A 497 21.68 10.39 -33.76
N PHE A 498 21.51 10.95 -32.57
CA PHE A 498 20.46 10.55 -31.63
C PHE A 498 19.06 10.74 -32.22
N ILE A 499 18.81 11.89 -32.86
CA ILE A 499 17.52 12.19 -33.49
C ILE A 499 17.21 11.19 -34.63
N GLN A 500 18.21 10.85 -35.45
CA GLN A 500 18.04 9.87 -36.52
C GLN A 500 17.76 8.47 -35.98
N LEU A 501 18.47 8.04 -34.93
CA LEU A 501 18.26 6.75 -34.27
C LEU A 501 16.87 6.67 -33.64
N ALA A 502 16.47 7.68 -32.86
CA ALA A 502 15.15 7.75 -32.23
C ALA A 502 14.02 7.70 -33.28
N ARG A 503 14.19 8.36 -34.43
CA ARG A 503 13.22 8.28 -35.53
C ARG A 503 13.21 6.93 -36.25
N SER A 504 14.32 6.22 -36.24
CA SER A 504 14.43 4.91 -36.88
C SER A 504 13.72 3.81 -36.07
N VAL A 505 13.56 4.00 -34.74
CA VAL A 505 12.83 3.05 -33.88
C VAL A 505 11.40 2.81 -34.36
N TYR A 506 10.60 3.86 -34.54
CA TYR A 506 9.19 3.67 -34.94
C TYR A 506 9.08 3.13 -36.37
N ARG A 507 9.91 3.60 -37.31
CA ARG A 507 9.93 3.09 -38.69
C ARG A 507 10.25 1.60 -38.75
N THR A 508 11.18 1.15 -37.91
CA THR A 508 11.60 -0.25 -37.85
C THR A 508 10.54 -1.10 -37.14
N ASN A 509 9.89 -0.57 -36.11
CA ASN A 509 8.72 -1.20 -35.47
C ASN A 509 7.51 -1.32 -36.40
N ASP A 510 7.31 -0.38 -37.33
CA ASP A 510 6.26 -0.46 -38.34
C ASP A 510 6.54 -1.57 -39.35
N ARG A 511 7.80 -1.70 -39.82
CA ARG A 511 8.24 -2.84 -40.65
C ARG A 511 8.05 -4.18 -39.93
N ARG A 512 8.40 -4.25 -38.64
CA ARG A 512 8.21 -5.44 -37.80
C ARG A 512 6.73 -5.84 -37.70
N ALA A 513 5.85 -4.87 -37.48
CA ALA A 513 4.41 -5.11 -37.41
C ALA A 513 3.84 -5.57 -38.77
N ALA A 514 4.30 -5.01 -39.88
CA ALA A 514 3.89 -5.43 -41.21
C ALA A 514 4.24 -6.91 -41.49
N VAL A 515 5.47 -7.32 -41.17
CA VAL A 515 5.89 -8.73 -41.33
C VAL A 515 5.11 -9.68 -40.42
N LYS A 516 4.84 -9.28 -39.17
CA LYS A 516 3.97 -10.05 -38.26
C LYS A 516 2.56 -10.23 -38.83
N ARG A 517 2.00 -9.19 -39.45
CA ARG A 517 0.69 -9.25 -40.11
C ARG A 517 0.73 -10.21 -41.30
N GLU A 518 1.77 -10.17 -42.13
CA GLU A 518 1.93 -11.11 -43.24
C GLU A 518 2.01 -12.57 -42.76
N ILE A 519 2.70 -12.83 -41.66
CA ILE A 519 2.74 -14.16 -41.02
C ILE A 519 1.33 -14.58 -40.55
N ASN A 520 0.59 -13.69 -39.90
CA ASN A 520 -0.77 -13.96 -39.43
C ASN A 520 -1.72 -14.29 -40.60
N LEU A 521 -1.61 -13.55 -41.71
CA LEU A 521 -2.39 -13.79 -42.92
C LEU A 521 -2.02 -15.12 -43.59
N LEU A 522 -0.72 -15.41 -43.70
CA LEU A 522 -0.21 -16.66 -44.28
C LEU A 522 -0.72 -17.90 -43.52
N LEU A 523 -0.82 -17.81 -42.19
CA LEU A 523 -1.21 -18.91 -41.32
C LEU A 523 -2.71 -18.92 -40.96
N GLY A 524 -3.50 -17.99 -41.52
CA GLY A 524 -4.95 -17.94 -41.30
C GLY A 524 -5.35 -17.62 -39.85
N SER A 525 -4.57 -16.77 -39.18
CA SER A 525 -4.81 -16.39 -37.78
C SER A 525 -6.19 -15.73 -37.57
N ALA A 526 -6.91 -16.17 -36.54
CA ALA A 526 -8.14 -15.50 -36.09
C ALA A 526 -7.85 -14.18 -35.35
N LEU A 527 -6.62 -14.02 -34.86
CA LEU A 527 -6.14 -12.81 -34.20
C LEU A 527 -5.27 -12.01 -35.18
N VAL A 528 -5.63 -10.75 -35.39
CA VAL A 528 -4.86 -9.80 -36.20
C VAL A 528 -4.56 -8.59 -35.33
N GLU A 529 -3.27 -8.31 -35.13
CA GLU A 529 -2.83 -7.09 -34.49
C GLU A 529 -3.09 -5.91 -35.45
N GLU A 530 -3.93 -4.96 -35.02
CA GLU A 530 -4.21 -3.73 -35.76
C GLU A 530 -3.47 -2.57 -35.10
N LYS A 531 -2.68 -1.84 -35.89
CA LYS A 531 -2.05 -0.58 -35.45
C LYS A 531 -2.75 0.60 -36.12
N SER A 532 -3.02 1.64 -35.33
CA SER A 532 -3.61 2.89 -35.82
C SER A 532 -2.53 3.97 -35.83
N TYR A 533 -2.04 4.33 -37.02
CA TYR A 533 -1.14 5.48 -37.20
C TYR A 533 -1.56 6.29 -38.44
N HIS A 534 -1.32 7.60 -38.38
CA HIS A 534 -1.35 8.46 -39.56
C HIS A 534 -0.01 8.32 -40.32
N GLU A 535 -0.05 8.19 -41.64
CA GLU A 535 1.16 8.15 -42.47
C GLU A 535 2.02 9.40 -42.23
N TYR A 536 3.27 9.21 -41.82
CA TYR A 536 4.23 10.29 -41.77
C TYR A 536 4.68 10.61 -43.20
N ALA A 537 4.18 11.72 -43.76
CA ALA A 537 4.65 12.23 -45.04
C ALA A 537 6.19 12.42 -45.01
N PRO A 538 6.91 12.11 -46.10
CA PRO A 538 8.35 12.34 -46.16
C PRO A 538 8.64 13.84 -46.02
N PRO A 539 9.75 14.23 -45.36
CA PRO A 539 10.16 15.62 -45.30
C PRO A 539 10.48 16.13 -46.72
N VAL A 540 9.99 17.34 -47.03
CA VAL A 540 10.36 18.12 -48.23
C VAL A 540 11.80 18.61 -48.11
#